data_AF-A0A2L2YVR2-F1
#
_entry.id   AF-A0A2L2YVR2-F1
#
_cell.length_a   1.000
_cell.length_b   1.000
_cell.length_c   1.000
_cell.angle_alpha   90.00
_cell.angle_beta   90.00
_cell.angle_gamma   90.00
#
_symmetry.space_group_name_H-M   'P 1'
#
loop_
_entity.id
_entity.type
_entity.pdbx_description
1 polymer ?
#
loop_
_entity_poly.entity_id
_entity_poly.type
_entity_poly.pdbx_seq_one_letter_code
_entity_poly.pdbx_strand_id
1 'polypeptide(L)' 'RGDIVWAKMGGFPWWPAIVIDPKDCGRDDDNNEEKLWLFWFGDYKVSQMPLDKINDFKEEYDTHFLNGKGKNFNR' A
#
# COMPACT_ATOMS: atom_id res chain seq x y z
N ARG A 1 -1.26 -8.48 -10.20
CA ARG A 1 -0.54 -8.86 -8.94
C ARG A 1 -1.55 -8.95 -7.79
N GLY A 2 -1.16 -9.44 -6.60
CA GLY A 2 -2.09 -9.60 -5.46
C GLY A 2 -1.43 -9.62 -4.09
N ASP A 3 -0.18 -9.18 -3.99
CA ASP A 3 0.58 -9.18 -2.75
C ASP A 3 0.09 -8.10 -1.80
N ILE A 4 0.06 -8.41 -0.50
CA ILE A 4 -0.27 -7.45 0.54
C ILE A 4 1.03 -6.78 0.99
N VAL A 5 1.01 -5.46 1.13
CA VAL A 5 2.15 -4.65 1.53
C VAL A 5 1.78 -3.61 2.56
N TRP A 6 2.76 -3.12 3.31
CA TRP A 6 2.66 -1.86 4.03
C TRP A 6 3.14 -0.73 3.13
N ALA A 7 2.37 0.35 3.03
CA ALA A 7 2.80 1.52 2.27
C ALA A 7 2.65 2.81 3.07
N LYS A 8 3.55 3.77 2.80
CA LYS A 8 3.65 5.03 3.55
C LYS A 8 3.36 6.24 2.68
N MET A 9 2.17 6.82 2.85
CA MET A 9 1.84 8.13 2.29
C MET A 9 2.29 9.26 3.24
N GLY A 10 2.75 10.38 2.68
CA GLY A 10 3.15 11.56 3.47
C GLY A 10 2.00 12.06 4.35
N GLY A 11 2.25 12.27 5.65
CA GLY A 11 1.23 12.72 6.61
C GLY A 11 0.31 11.62 7.18
N PHE A 12 0.38 10.39 6.67
CA PHE A 12 -0.42 9.24 7.16
C PHE A 12 0.46 8.19 7.85
N PRO A 13 -0.08 7.33 8.73
CA PRO A 13 0.67 6.16 9.23
C PRO A 13 1.00 5.19 8.08
N TRP A 14 1.83 4.18 8.37
CA TRP A 14 1.92 3.01 7.51
C TRP A 14 0.55 2.33 7.45
N TRP A 15 0.11 2.01 6.23
CA TRP A 15 -1.22 1.46 6.00
C TRP A 15 -1.14 0.29 5.03
N PRO A 16 -1.97 -0.76 5.21
CA PRO A 16 -1.90 -1.93 4.37
C PRO A 16 -2.59 -1.65 3.03
N ALA A 17 -2.06 -2.25 1.98
CA ALA A 17 -2.63 -2.19 0.64
C ALA A 17 -2.37 -3.50 -0.13
N ILE A 18 -3.12 -3.71 -1.21
CA ILE A 18 -2.89 -4.78 -2.18
C ILE A 18 -2.21 -4.19 -3.42
N VAL A 19 -1.16 -4.85 -3.90
CA VAL A 19 -0.53 -4.53 -5.19
C VAL A 19 -1.45 -5.01 -6.31
N ILE A 20 -1.91 -4.07 -7.14
CA ILE A 20 -2.77 -4.32 -8.30
C ILE A 20 -2.05 -3.98 -9.61
N ASP A 21 -2.55 -4.50 -10.72
CA ASP A 21 -2.02 -4.11 -12.03
C ASP A 21 -2.65 -2.76 -12.47
N PRO A 22 -1.93 -1.90 -13.21
CA PRO A 22 -2.49 -0.63 -13.71
C PRO A 22 -3.83 -0.81 -14.45
N LYS A 23 -3.97 -1.92 -15.17
CA LYS A 23 -5.16 -2.29 -15.94
C LYS A 23 -6.40 -2.47 -15.05
N ASP A 24 -6.21 -2.92 -13.80
CA ASP A 24 -7.31 -3.13 -12.85
C ASP A 24 -7.95 -1.80 -12.40
N CYS A 25 -7.21 -0.69 -12.49
CA CYS A 25 -7.69 0.65 -12.17
C CYS A 25 -7.86 1.56 -13.39
N GLY A 26 -7.91 0.99 -14.60
CA GLY A 26 -8.11 1.73 -15.84
C GLY A 26 -6.95 2.66 -16.19
N ARG A 27 -5.73 2.30 -15.79
CA ARG A 27 -4.50 3.05 -16.06
C ARG A 27 -3.63 2.31 -17.06
N ASP A 28 -2.90 3.09 -17.85
CA ASP A 28 -1.88 2.56 -18.74
C ASP A 28 -0.63 2.17 -17.96
N ASP A 29 0.06 1.16 -18.47
CA ASP A 29 1.36 0.75 -17.98
C ASP A 29 2.41 1.78 -18.44
N ASP A 30 3.00 2.51 -17.49
CA ASP A 30 4.07 3.47 -17.77
C ASP A 30 5.44 2.79 -17.89
N ASN A 31 5.49 1.45 -17.82
CA ASN A 31 6.71 0.62 -17.77
C ASN A 31 7.70 1.10 -16.70
N ASN A 32 7.20 1.73 -15.63
CA ASN A 32 8.03 2.22 -14.54
C ASN A 32 8.16 1.15 -13.45
N GLU A 33 9.29 0.45 -13.45
CA GLU A 33 9.58 -0.60 -12.45
C GLU A 33 9.80 -0.08 -11.03
N GLU A 34 9.98 1.24 -10.84
CA GLU A 34 10.20 1.85 -9.52
C GLU A 34 8.89 2.22 -8.80
N LYS A 35 7.73 1.86 -9.37
CA LYS A 35 6.42 2.19 -8.83
C LYS A 35 5.46 1.02 -8.88
N LEU A 36 4.53 1.01 -7.93
CA LEU A 36 3.43 0.05 -7.87
C LEU A 36 2.08 0.75 -7.72
N TRP A 37 1.05 0.16 -8.31
CA TRP A 37 -0.32 0.56 -8.05
C TRP A 37 -0.83 -0.19 -6.83
N LEU A 38 -1.35 0.56 -5.87
CA LEU A 38 -1.82 0.06 -4.59
C LEU A 38 -3.31 0.34 -4.42
N PHE A 39 -4.04 -0.66 -3.98
CA PHE A 39 -5.42 -0.56 -3.49
C PHE A 39 -5.44 -0.58 -1.97
N TRP A 40 -5.88 0.52 -1.35
CA TRP A 40 -5.85 0.71 0.10
C TRP A 40 -7.01 0.00 0.80
N PHE A 41 -6.72 -0.74 1.87
CA PHE A 41 -7.77 -1.29 2.72
C PHE A 41 -8.49 -0.19 3.51
N GLY A 42 -9.81 -0.34 3.68
CA GLY A 42 -10.63 0.51 4.55
C GLY A 42 -11.25 1.73 3.86
N ASP A 43 -10.67 2.27 2.79
CA ASP A 43 -11.25 3.39 2.04
C ASP A 43 -11.36 3.15 0.52
N TYR A 44 -10.91 2.00 0.03
CA TYR A 44 -11.00 1.55 -1.35
C TYR A 44 -10.34 2.48 -2.36
N LYS A 45 -9.43 3.36 -1.91
CA LYS A 45 -8.69 4.24 -2.83
C LYS A 45 -7.60 3.48 -3.55
N VAL A 46 -7.20 4.03 -4.70
CA VAL A 46 -6.07 3.56 -5.49
C VAL A 46 -5.01 4.66 -5.57
N SER A 47 -3.73 4.30 -5.47
CA SER A 47 -2.61 5.24 -5.62
C SER A 47 -1.39 4.58 -6.25
N GLN A 48 -0.64 5.32 -7.07
CA GLN A 48 0.67 4.89 -7.54
C GLN A 48 1.73 5.31 -6.50
N MET A 49 2.49 4.34 -5.98
CA MET A 49 3.47 4.55 -4.92
C MET A 49 4.86 4.11 -5.36
N PRO A 50 5.92 4.85 -5.01
CA PRO A 50 7.30 4.42 -5.27
C PRO A 50 7.70 3.26 -4.36
N LEU A 51 8.58 2.38 -4.84
CA LEU A 51 9.01 1.18 -4.13
C LEU A 51 9.69 1.47 -2.78
N ASP A 52 10.38 2.60 -2.64
CA ASP A 52 11.05 3.02 -1.40
C ASP A 52 10.09 3.38 -0.25
N LYS A 53 8.78 3.43 -0.54
CA LYS A 53 7.71 3.68 0.43
C LYS A 53 6.85 2.45 0.67
N ILE A 54 7.32 1.27 0.26
CA ILE A 54 6.61 0.00 0.35
C ILE A 54 7.49 -1.00 1.09
N ASN A 55 6.91 -1.62 2.12
CA ASN A 55 7.55 -2.67 2.90
C ASN A 55 6.72 -3.96 2.80
N ASP A 56 7.38 -5.11 2.92
CA ASP A 56 6.72 -6.41 2.99
C ASP A 56 5.73 -6.45 4.16
N PHE A 57 4.53 -6.97 3.92
CA PHE A 57 3.49 -7.00 4.94
C PHE A 57 3.84 -7.89 6.13
N LYS A 58 4.40 -9.07 5.85
CA LYS A 58 4.66 -10.10 6.84
C LYS A 58 5.88 -9.76 7.68
N GLU A 59 6.95 -9.30 7.05
CA GLU A 59 8.21 -8.98 7.74
C GLU A 59 8.06 -7.77 8.67
N GLU A 60 7.22 -6.80 8.31
CA GLU A 60 7.07 -5.54 9.04
C GLU A 60 5.74 -5.41 9.77
N TYR A 61 5.05 -6.54 9.98
CA TYR A 61 3.75 -6.57 10.65
C TYR A 61 3.84 -5.96 12.05
N ASP A 62 4.71 -6.48 12.91
CA ASP A 62 4.84 -5.99 14.29
C ASP A 62 5.29 -4.52 14.31
N THR A 63 6.19 -4.14 13.41
CA THR A 63 6.67 -2.76 13.28
C THR A 63 5.52 -1.81 12.96
N HIS A 64 4.73 -2.08 11.92
CA HIS A 64 3.76 -1.12 11.41
C HIS A 64 2.41 -1.22 12.11
N PHE A 65 2.00 -2.41 12.53
CA PHE A 65 0.77 -2.64 13.26
C PHE A 65 0.85 -2.09 14.69
N LEU A 66 1.95 -2.33 15.42
CA LEU A 66 2.06 -1.91 16.82
C LEU A 66 2.45 -0.43 16.96
N ASN A 67 3.29 0.09 16.05
CA ASN A 67 3.69 1.50 16.10
C ASN A 67 2.69 2.44 15.41
N GLY A 68 1.81 1.90 14.56
CA GLY A 68 0.67 2.63 14.02
C GLY A 68 -0.34 2.88 15.14
N LYS A 69 -0.23 4.03 15.84
CA LYS A 69 -1.19 4.49 16.86
C LYS A 69 -2.63 4.14 16.43
N GLY A 70 -3.14 3.04 16.98
CA GLY A 70 -4.28 2.31 16.44
C GLY A 70 -5.53 3.17 16.40
N LYS A 71 -5.83 3.75 15.24
CA LYS A 71 -7.03 4.57 15.10
C LYS A 71 -8.11 4.00 14.21
N ASN A 72 -7.87 3.07 13.29
CA ASN A 72 -8.95 2.61 12.39
C ASN A 72 -8.83 1.17 11.85
N PHE A 73 -7.99 0.29 12.40
CA PHE A 73 -7.87 -1.07 11.87
C PHE A 73 -9.07 -1.99 12.14
N ASN A 74 -9.95 -1.60 13.08
CA ASN A 74 -11.08 -2.41 13.54
C ASN A 74 -12.45 -1.77 13.24
N ARG A 75 -12.61 -1.08 12.12
CA ARG A 75 -13.93 -0.56 11.75
C ARG A 75 -14.66 -1.47 10.78
#